data_AF-A0A831PH94-F1
#
_entry.id   AF-A0A831PH94-F1
#
_cell.length_a   1.000
_cell.length_b   1.000
_cell.length_c   1.000
_cell.angle_alpha   90.00
_cell.angle_beta   90.00
_cell.angle_gamma   90.00
#
_symmetry.space_group_name_H-M   'P 1'
#
loop_
_entity.id
_entity.type
_entity.pdbx_description
1 polymer ?
#
loop_
_entity_poly.entity_id
_entity_poly.type
_entity_poly.pdbx_seq_one_letter_code
_entity_poly.pdbx_strand_id
1 'polypeptide(L)' 'METTGYYGEYGGRFVPETLMEALYELEASYAAIGKTDAFTRDLGFYLQEYAGRATPLTHCRNMSADVGCTVYLKREDL' A
#
# COMPACT_ATOMS: atom_id res chain seq x y z
N MET A 1 4.71 11.16 -18.00
CA MET A 1 3.33 11.64 -17.86
C MET A 1 3.24 12.28 -16.49
N GLU A 2 3.00 13.59 -16.42
CA GLU A 2 2.60 14.23 -15.16
C GLU A 2 1.36 13.49 -14.66
N THR A 3 1.46 12.92 -13.48
CA THR A 3 0.34 12.19 -12.87
C THR A 3 -0.36 13.20 -11.98
N THR A 4 -1.48 13.75 -12.43
CA THR A 4 -2.23 14.80 -11.69
C THR A 4 -2.83 14.29 -10.36
N GLY A 5 -2.55 13.05 -9.97
CA GLY A 5 -3.13 12.38 -8.81
C GLY A 5 -4.59 11.93 -9.03
N TYR A 6 -5.10 12.03 -10.25
CA TYR A 6 -6.47 11.62 -10.59
C TYR A 6 -6.52 10.19 -11.15
N TYR A 7 -7.56 9.46 -10.75
CA TYR A 7 -8.00 8.19 -11.28
C TYR A 7 -9.41 8.36 -11.84
N GLY A 8 -9.52 8.70 -13.13
CA GLY A 8 -10.77 9.16 -13.73
C GLY A 8 -11.17 10.52 -13.18
N GLU A 9 -12.42 10.66 -12.73
CA GLU A 9 -12.93 11.88 -12.10
C GLU A 9 -12.57 12.02 -10.61
N TYR A 10 -11.98 10.99 -10.00
CA TYR A 10 -11.70 10.93 -8.56
C TYR A 10 -10.22 11.14 -8.25
N GLY A 11 -9.91 11.70 -7.08
CA GLY A 11 -8.54 11.93 -6.62
C GLY A 11 -8.14 13.41 -6.67
N GLY A 12 -6.91 13.69 -7.05
CA GLY A 12 -6.34 15.03 -7.03
C GLY A 12 -5.91 15.49 -5.63
N ARG A 13 -5.60 16.78 -5.50
CA ARG A 13 -5.10 17.40 -4.26
C ARG A 13 -5.96 18.63 -3.93
N PHE A 14 -7.04 18.42 -3.18
CA PHE A 14 -7.95 19.47 -2.73
C PHE A 14 -7.57 19.92 -1.31
N VAL A 15 -6.42 20.60 -1.20
CA VAL A 15 -5.85 21.08 0.07
C VAL A 15 -5.60 22.58 0.00
N PRO A 16 -5.42 23.28 1.14
CA PRO A 16 -4.98 24.68 1.13
C PRO A 16 -3.67 24.87 0.36
N GLU A 17 -3.54 26.00 -0.33
CA GLU A 17 -2.33 26.37 -1.10
C GLU A 17 -1.05 26.26 -0.27
N THR A 18 -1.13 26.60 1.02
CA THR A 18 0.00 26.53 1.96
C THR A 18 0.56 25.12 2.16
N LEU A 19 -0.17 24.06 1.74
CA LEU A 19 0.28 22.67 1.81
C LEU A 19 0.78 22.13 0.46
N MET A 20 0.58 22.86 -0.64
CA MET A 20 0.90 22.36 -1.98
C MET A 20 2.40 22.07 -2.14
N GLU A 21 3.26 22.96 -1.64
CA GLU A 21 4.72 22.79 -1.73
C GLU A 21 5.21 21.52 -1.04
N ALA A 22 4.71 21.24 0.17
CA ALA A 22 5.05 20.02 0.90
C ALA A 22 4.61 18.74 0.16
N LEU A 23 3.48 18.79 -0.56
CA LEU A 23 3.02 17.66 -1.36
C LEU A 23 3.88 17.44 -2.61
N TYR A 24 4.34 18.52 -3.26
CA TYR A 24 5.26 18.42 -4.40
C TYR A 24 6.62 17.88 -3.98
N GLU A 25 7.16 18.35 -2.86
CA GLU A 25 8.42 17.83 -2.31
C GLU A 25 8.33 16.34 -1.98
N LEU A 26 7.23 15.92 -1.34
CA LEU A 26 6.99 14.52 -1.00
C LEU A 26 6.92 13.64 -2.26
N GLU A 27 6.17 14.07 -3.27
CA GLU A 27 6.04 13.34 -4.53
C GLU A 27 7.39 13.24 -5.26
N ALA A 28 8.14 14.34 -5.37
CA ALA A 28 9.46 14.35 -6.00
C ALA A 28 10.45 13.43 -5.27
N SER A 29 10.43 13.46 -3.94
CA SER A 29 11.27 12.60 -3.10
C SER A 29 10.93 11.13 -3.30
N TYR A 30 9.64 10.77 -3.29
CA TYR A 30 9.21 9.40 -3.54
C TYR A 30 9.56 8.95 -4.97
N ALA A 31 9.40 9.82 -5.97
CA ALA A 31 9.79 9.51 -7.35
C ALA A 31 11.31 9.24 -7.48
N ALA A 32 12.12 9.96 -6.71
CA ALA A 32 13.58 9.79 -6.70
C ALA A 32 14.03 8.49 -6.05
N ILE A 33 13.43 8.09 -4.92
CA ILE A 33 13.95 6.96 -4.11
C ILE A 33 13.06 5.71 -4.11
N GLY A 34 11.74 5.85 -4.28
CA GLY A 34 10.75 4.83 -3.95
C GLY A 34 10.84 3.55 -4.79
N LYS A 35 11.50 3.61 -5.96
CA LYS A 35 11.72 2.47 -6.86
C LYS A 35 13.19 2.01 -6.89
N THR A 36 14.06 2.58 -6.06
CA THR A 36 15.46 2.19 -6.01
C THR A 36 15.64 0.87 -5.26
N ASP A 37 16.65 0.09 -5.63
CA ASP A 37 16.97 -1.18 -4.96
C ASP A 37 17.33 -0.97 -3.49
N ALA A 38 18.02 0.13 -3.17
CA ALA A 38 18.36 0.48 -1.79
C ALA A 38 17.10 0.66 -0.93
N PHE A 39 16.16 1.50 -1.38
CA PHE A 39 14.92 1.77 -0.64
C PHE A 39 14.04 0.52 -0.53
N THR A 40 13.85 -0.21 -1.64
CA THR A 40 13.00 -1.40 -1.68
C THR A 40 13.56 -2.55 -0.84
N ARG A 41 14.89 -2.73 -0.81
CA ARG A 41 15.55 -3.70 0.06
C ARG A 41 15.36 -3.36 1.54
N ASP A 42 15.59 -2.12 1.92
CA ASP A 42 15.49 -1.70 3.32
C ASP A 42 14.03 -1.78 3.80
N LEU A 43 13.08 -1.33 2.98
CA LEU A 43 11.66 -1.51 3.25
C LEU A 43 11.29 -2.99 3.36
N GLY A 44 11.75 -3.82 2.43
CA GLY A 44 11.52 -5.27 2.45
C GLY A 44 12.04 -5.95 3.72
N PHE A 45 13.24 -5.57 4.16
CA PHE A 45 13.82 -6.05 5.41
C PHE A 45 12.91 -5.75 6.61
N TYR A 46 12.46 -4.50 6.77
CA TYR A 46 11.59 -4.15 7.89
C TYR A 46 10.19 -4.74 7.77
N LEU A 47 9.65 -4.88 6.56
CA LEU A 47 8.39 -5.58 6.37
C LEU A 47 8.46 -7.02 6.87
N GLN A 48 9.58 -7.70 6.65
CA GLN A 48 9.79 -9.09 7.05
C GLN A 48 10.15 -9.21 8.55
N GLU A 49 11.22 -8.54 8.97
CA GLU A 49 11.85 -8.76 10.28
C GLU A 49 11.18 -7.97 11.41
N TYR A 50 10.44 -6.90 11.08
CA TYR A 50 9.77 -6.06 12.08
C TYR A 50 8.25 -6.15 11.99
N ALA A 51 7.68 -5.97 10.79
CA ALA A 51 6.23 -6.01 10.59
C ALA A 51 5.66 -7.44 10.40
N GLY A 52 6.50 -8.47 10.38
CA GLY A 52 6.06 -9.87 10.35
C GLY A 52 5.49 -10.37 9.02
N ARG A 53 5.79 -9.71 7.90
CA ARG A 53 5.35 -10.13 6.56
C ARG A 53 6.17 -11.33 6.06
N ALA A 54 5.63 -12.19 5.19
CA ALA A 54 4.28 -12.16 4.64
C ALA A 54 3.23 -12.72 5.60
N THR A 55 2.08 -12.05 5.67
CA THR A 55 0.93 -12.53 6.44
C THR A 55 0.30 -13.76 5.77
N PRO A 56 -0.12 -14.79 6.53
CA PRO A 56 -0.71 -16.01 5.96
C PRO A 56 -2.08 -15.76 5.32
N LEU A 57 -2.44 -16.63 4.37
CA LEU A 57 -3.80 -16.78 3.86
C LEU A 57 -4.45 -17.97 4.56
N THR A 58 -5.41 -17.71 5.45
CA THR A 58 -6.06 -18.77 6.24
C THR A 58 -7.33 -19.26 5.53
N HIS A 59 -7.40 -20.56 5.20
CA HIS A 59 -8.60 -21.17 4.64
C HIS A 59 -9.68 -21.39 5.71
N CYS A 60 -10.83 -20.75 5.56
CA CYS A 60 -11.92 -20.79 6.53
C CYS A 60 -12.91 -21.92 6.21
N ARG A 61 -12.56 -23.16 6.57
CA ARG A 61 -13.33 -24.36 6.20
C ARG A 61 -14.80 -24.31 6.62
N ASN A 62 -15.09 -23.94 7.88
CA ASN A 62 -16.46 -23.90 8.40
C ASN A 62 -17.29 -22.86 7.65
N MET A 63 -16.77 -21.62 7.58
CA MET A 63 -17.44 -20.54 6.87
C MET A 63 -17.65 -20.89 5.39
N SER A 64 -16.66 -21.54 4.75
CA SER A 64 -16.77 -21.97 3.36
C SER A 64 -17.90 -22.97 3.15
N ALA A 65 -18.10 -23.89 4.10
CA ALA A 65 -19.23 -24.81 4.09
C ALA A 65 -20.56 -24.08 4.30
N ASP A 66 -20.60 -23.10 5.21
CA ASP A 66 -21.81 -22.34 5.54
C ASP A 66 -22.29 -21.46 4.37
N VAL A 67 -21.36 -20.85 3.61
CA VAL A 67 -21.70 -19.94 2.49
C VAL A 67 -21.65 -20.58 1.10
N GLY A 68 -21.18 -21.82 1.00
CA GLY A 68 -21.11 -22.56 -0.26
C GLY A 68 -20.04 -22.08 -1.24
N CYS A 69 -19.01 -21.35 -0.78
CA CYS A 69 -17.87 -20.97 -1.59
C CYS A 69 -16.56 -21.02 -0.79
N THR A 70 -15.42 -21.17 -1.46
CA THR A 70 -14.13 -21.22 -0.79
C THR A 70 -13.74 -19.85 -0.26
N VAL A 71 -13.58 -19.71 1.06
CA VAL A 71 -13.18 -18.44 1.69
C VAL A 71 -11.80 -18.53 2.31
N TYR A 72 -10.98 -17.51 2.00
CA TYR A 72 -9.68 -17.27 2.62
C TYR A 72 -9.66 -15.91 3.30
N LEU A 73 -8.97 -15.81 4.43
CA LEU A 73 -8.68 -14.55 5.10
C LEU A 73 -7.20 -14.19 4.90
N LYS A 74 -6.96 -12.97 4.39
CA LYS A 74 -5.64 -12.35 4.40
C LYS A 74 -5.40 -11.76 5.78
N ARG A 75 -4.47 -12.36 6.53
CA ARG A 75 -4.29 -12.10 7.97
C ARG A 75 -3.47 -10.84 8.25
N GLU A 76 -3.92 -9.67 7.79
CA GLU A 76 -3.31 -8.37 8.13
C GLU A 76 -3.57 -7.96 9.60
N ASP A 77 -4.33 -8.76 10.36
CA ASP A 77 -4.49 -8.67 11.81
C ASP A 77 -3.29 -9.22 12.60
N LEU A 78 -2.37 -9.92 11.93
CA LEU A 78 -1.11 -10.42 12.47
C LEU A 78 0.04 -9.47 12.13
#